data_AF-A0A2V2E409-F1
#
_entry.id   AF-A0A2V2E409-F1
#
_cell.length_a   1.000
_cell.length_b   1.000
_cell.length_c   1.000
_cell.angle_alpha   90.00
_cell.angle_beta   90.00
_cell.angle_gamma   90.00
#
_symmetry.space_group_name_H-M   'P 1'
#
loop_
_entity.id
_entity.type
_entity.pdbx_description
1 polymer ?
#
loop_
_entity_poly.entity_id
_entity_poly.type
_entity_poly.pdbx_seq_one_letter_code
_entity_poly.pdbx_strand_id
1 'polypeptide(L)' 'MRNVQKLRKLYGKTQLEISNAIDYPKPLYVAFERGRIDLPPRQIQALCEYFNVTEEYLRKETEEK' A
#
# COMPACT_ATOMS: atom_id res chain seq x y z
N MET A 1 -5.07 6.95 0.77
CA MET A 1 -4.19 6.34 -0.25
C MET A 1 -4.91 5.26 -1.06
N ARG A 2 -5.67 5.65 -2.09
CA ARG A 2 -6.39 4.68 -2.95
C ARG A 2 -5.46 3.89 -3.89
N ASN A 3 -4.26 4.40 -4.19
CA ASN A 3 -3.35 3.76 -5.15
C ASN A 3 -2.73 2.46 -4.65
N VAL A 4 -2.37 2.34 -3.36
CA VAL A 4 -1.83 1.07 -2.82
C VAL A 4 -2.86 -0.06 -2.96
N GLN A 5 -4.12 0.21 -2.61
CA GLN A 5 -5.18 -0.77 -2.75
C GLN A 5 -5.43 -1.14 -4.22
N LYS A 6 -5.38 -0.16 -5.13
CA LYS A 6 -5.50 -0.37 -6.58
C LYS A 6 -4.37 -1.23 -7.13
N LEU A 7 -3.11 -0.89 -6.81
CA LEU A 7 -1.93 -1.66 -7.19
C LEU A 7 -2.02 -3.10 -6.67
N ARG A 8 -2.36 -3.28 -5.39
CA ARG A 8 -2.54 -4.61 -4.83
C ARG A 8 -3.57 -5.43 -5.62
N LYS A 9 -4.73 -4.84 -5.95
CA LYS A 9 -5.78 -5.51 -6.73
C LYS A 9 -5.33 -5.80 -8.18
N LEU A 10 -4.64 -4.85 -8.82
CA LEU A 10 -4.12 -4.99 -10.18
C LEU A 10 -3.11 -6.14 -10.29
N TYR A 11 -2.26 -6.31 -9.29
CA TYR A 11 -1.29 -7.40 -9.18
C TYR A 11 -1.90 -8.70 -8.64
N GLY A 12 -3.21 -8.75 -8.39
CA GLY A 12 -3.91 -9.95 -7.88
C GLY A 12 -3.51 -10.36 -6.47
N LYS A 13 -2.98 -9.44 -5.66
CA LYS A 13 -2.45 -9.72 -4.32
C LYS A 13 -3.49 -9.57 -3.22
N THR A 14 -3.39 -10.43 -2.22
CA THR A 14 -4.13 -10.33 -0.97
C THR A 14 -3.45 -9.35 -0.02
N GLN A 15 -4.20 -8.89 0.98
CA GLN A 15 -3.64 -8.03 2.03
C GLN A 15 -2.56 -8.74 2.87
N LEU A 16 -2.67 -10.08 3.01
CA LEU A 16 -1.67 -10.89 3.70
C LEU A 16 -0.35 -10.99 2.91
N GLU A 17 -0.44 -11.18 1.59
CA GLU A 17 0.76 -11.25 0.74
C GLU A 17 1.53 -9.93 0.77
N ILE A 18 0.85 -8.79 0.65
CA ILE A 18 1.52 -7.48 0.74
C ILE A 18 2.07 -7.25 2.14
N SER A 19 1.31 -7.54 3.19
CA SER A 19 1.78 -7.34 4.56
C SER A 19 3.03 -8.15 4.87
N ASN A 20 3.11 -9.39 4.36
CA ASN A 20 4.30 -10.22 4.48
C ASN A 20 5.46 -9.68 3.64
N ALA A 21 5.20 -9.19 2.42
CA ALA A 21 6.24 -8.66 1.53
C ALA A 21 6.95 -7.43 2.10
N ILE A 22 6.25 -6.59 2.88
CA ILE A 22 6.81 -5.36 3.48
C ILE A 22 7.14 -5.51 4.97
N ASP A 23 7.12 -6.73 5.50
CA ASP A 23 7.31 -7.04 6.92
C ASP A 23 6.47 -6.14 7.84
N TYR A 24 5.15 -6.20 7.68
CA TYR A 24 4.20 -5.40 8.45
C TYR A 24 2.99 -6.21 8.91
N PRO A 25 2.47 -5.99 10.12
CA PRO A 25 1.32 -6.76 10.61
C PRO A 25 0.08 -6.56 9.72
N LYS A 26 -0.51 -7.68 9.25
CA LYS A 26 -1.74 -7.66 8.43
C LYS A 26 -2.84 -6.74 9.01
N PRO A 27 -3.21 -6.80 10.31
CA PRO A 27 -4.28 -5.94 10.83
C PRO A 27 -3.99 -4.44 10.66
N LEU A 28 -2.72 -4.04 10.81
CA LEU A 28 -2.29 -2.67 10.61
C LEU A 28 -2.30 -2.30 9.12
N TYR A 29 -1.84 -3.19 8.24
CA TYR A 29 -1.95 -2.99 6.79
C TYR A 29 -3.41 -2.80 6.34
N VAL A 30 -4.35 -3.57 6.90
CA VAL A 30 -5.80 -3.39 6.63
C VAL A 30 -6.32 -2.05 7.16
N ALA A 31 -5.91 -1.64 8.36
CA ALA A 31 -6.28 -0.34 8.92
C ALA A 31 -5.75 0.82 8.05
N PHE A 32 -4.53 0.67 7.55
CA PHE A 32 -3.92 1.60 6.59
C PHE A 32 -4.71 1.68 5.27
N GLU A 33 -5.05 0.54 4.63
CA GLU A 33 -5.85 0.57 3.40
C GLU A 33 -7.23 1.22 3.58
N ARG A 34 -7.75 1.20 4.82
CA ARG A 34 -9.02 1.85 5.20
C ARG A 34 -8.84 3.33 5.60
N GLY A 35 -7.63 3.87 5.56
CA GLY A 35 -7.34 5.26 5.95
C GLY A 35 -7.44 5.54 7.44
N ARG A 36 -7.31 4.50 8.30
CA ARG A 36 -7.40 4.65 9.76
C ARG A 36 -6.06 4.99 10.41
N ILE A 37 -4.96 4.57 9.79
CA ILE A 37 -3.60 4.81 10.23
C ILE A 37 -2.71 5.08 9.01
N ASP A 38 -1.58 5.73 9.24
CA ASP A 38 -0.51 5.85 8.24
C ASP A 38 0.47 4.67 8.33
N LEU A 39 1.15 4.39 7.23
CA LEU A 39 2.29 3.49 7.23
C LEU A 39 3.56 4.22 7.73
N PRO A 40 4.45 3.54 8.46
CA PRO A 40 5.76 4.09 8.75
C PRO A 40 6.59 4.28 7.47
N PRO A 41 7.53 5.24 7.43
CA PRO A 41 8.34 5.54 6.24
C PRO A 41 9.04 4.33 5.62
N ARG A 42 9.54 3.40 6.45
CA ARG A 42 10.18 2.16 5.99
C ARG A 42 9.23 1.29 5.16
N GLN A 43 7.99 1.13 5.60
CA GLN A 43 6.98 0.36 4.89
C GLN A 43 6.50 1.05 3.61
N ILE A 44 6.50 2.39 3.58
CA ILE A 44 6.22 3.15 2.36
C ILE A 44 7.31 2.89 1.31
N GLN A 45 8.59 2.94 1.70
CA GLN A 45 9.69 2.62 0.81
C GLN A 45 9.62 1.17 0.30
N ALA A 46 9.34 0.21 1.19
CA ALA A 46 9.16 -1.19 0.80
C ALA A 46 8.01 -1.38 -0.21
N LEU A 47 6.89 -0.64 -0.08
CA LEU A 47 5.81 -0.65 -1.08
C LEU A 47 6.23 -0.04 -2.42
N CYS A 48 6.99 1.06 -2.40
CA CYS A 48 7.53 1.69 -3.60
C CYS A 48 8.44 0.72 -4.36
N GLU A 49 9.34 0.03 -3.66
CA GLU A 49 10.21 -1.00 -4.22
C GLU A 49 9.41 -2.20 -4.76
N TYR A 50 8.46 -2.71 -3.98
CA TYR A 50 7.66 -3.87 -4.35
C TYR A 50 6.84 -3.64 -5.62
N PHE A 51 6.22 -2.47 -5.76
CA PHE A 51 5.41 -2.13 -6.93
C PHE A 51 6.19 -1.40 -8.03
N ASN A 52 7.48 -1.13 -7.82
CA ASN A 52 8.33 -0.33 -8.69
C ASN A 52 7.69 1.02 -9.07
N VAL A 53 7.25 1.77 -8.05
CA VAL A 53 6.62 3.10 -8.18
C VAL A 53 7.30 4.12 -7.28
N THR A 54 7.11 5.40 -7.59
CA THR A 54 7.56 6.48 -6.71
C THR A 54 6.60 6.67 -5.52
N GLU A 55 7.11 7.23 -4.43
CA GLU A 55 6.28 7.57 -3.27
C GLU A 55 5.18 8.59 -3.63
N GLU A 56 5.47 9.53 -4.53
CA GLU A 56 4.49 10.48 -5.06
C GLU A 56 3.33 9.73 -5.75
N TYR A 57 3.63 8.76 -6.60
CA TYR A 57 2.61 7.93 -7.24
C TYR A 57 1.82 7.13 -6.21
N LEU A 58 2.48 6.55 -5.21
CA LEU A 58 1.85 5.76 -4.15
C LEU A 58 0.83 6.59 -3.34
N ARG A 59 1.15 7.86 -3.10
CA ARG A 59 0.34 8.80 -2.29
C ARG A 59 -0.75 9.51 -3.05
N LYS A 60 -0.60 9.67 -4.38
CA LYS A 60 -1.57 10.39 -5.21
C LYS A 60 -2.96 9.78 -5.04
N GLU A 61 -3.93 10.57 -4.62
CA GLU A 61 -5.32 10.12 -4.65
C GLU A 61 -5.76 10.15 -6.12
N THR A 62 -6.17 9.01 -6.67
CA THR A 62 -6.91 9.04 -7.93
C THR A 62 -8.24 9.73 -7.65
N GLU A 63 -8.36 10.97 -8.11
CA GLU A 63 -9.64 11.58 -8.43
C GLU A 63 -10.25 10.69 -9.52
N GLU A 64 -11.16 9.80 -9.12
CA GLU A 64 -12.13 9.25 -10.06
C GLU A 64 -13.12 10.38 -10.33
N LYS A 65 -13.06 10.96 -11.53
CA LYS A 65 -14.12 11.83 -12.07
C LYS A 65 -15.41 11.05 -12.24
#